data_AF-A0A2M7R5B7-F1
#
_entry.id   AF-A0A2M7R5B7-F1
#
_cell.length_a   1.000
_cell.length_b   1.000
_cell.length_c   1.000
_cell.angle_alpha   90.00
_cell.angle_beta   90.00
_cell.angle_gamma   90.00
#
_symmetry.space_group_name_H-M   'P 1'
#
loop_
_entity.id
_entity.type
_entity.pdbx_description
1 polymer ?
#
loop_
_entity_poly.entity_id
_entity_poly.type
_entity_poly.pdbx_seq_one_letter_code
_entity_poly.pdbx_strand_id
1 'polypeptide(L)'
;MEKPTQKINPPDSQVISKPAPVINVNKPPLALIHDVQKVEKVYRHSDLEGIYRLRIGKRKGLEVWIVDGAKVRRELYTDFLFGGNDQRYKFIPEDEIWIDNSISVEELEFTIIHEITEREFMKQGMSYAKAHELATQEELRARINKTESIDELKDRWYKTRESKPQEPRPQEIKTLGVNEGVRDRTKQEPPVCNTK
;
A
#
# COMPACT_ATOMS: atom_id res chain seq x y z
N MET A 1 29.09 -15.22 79.44
CA MET A 1 30.01 -15.43 78.29
C MET A 1 29.87 -16.90 77.94
N GLU A 2 29.38 -17.37 76.79
CA GLU A 2 29.26 -16.84 75.44
C GLU A 2 27.94 -17.38 74.79
N LYS A 3 27.36 -16.63 73.84
CA LYS A 3 26.14 -17.01 73.10
C LYS A 3 26.49 -17.90 71.89
N PRO A 4 25.61 -18.81 71.45
CA PRO A 4 25.87 -19.68 70.30
C PRO A 4 25.68 -18.93 68.97
N THR A 5 26.68 -19.04 68.11
CA THR A 5 26.76 -18.41 66.78
C THR A 5 25.84 -19.12 65.79
N GLN A 6 24.80 -18.42 65.30
CA GLN A 6 24.00 -18.89 64.17
C GLN A 6 24.79 -18.70 62.86
N LYS A 7 24.98 -19.80 62.12
CA LYS A 7 25.52 -19.75 60.75
C LYS A 7 24.41 -19.33 59.80
N ILE A 8 24.62 -18.19 59.14
CA ILE A 8 23.74 -17.62 58.11
C ILE A 8 24.24 -18.18 56.76
N ASN A 9 23.39 -18.93 56.05
CA ASN A 9 23.67 -19.32 54.67
C ASN A 9 23.29 -18.16 53.72
N PRO A 10 24.09 -17.85 52.69
CA PRO A 10 23.74 -16.82 51.73
C PRO A 10 22.58 -17.28 50.81
N PRO A 11 21.76 -16.36 50.28
CA PRO A 11 20.68 -16.72 49.37
C PRO A 11 21.22 -17.05 47.97
N ASP A 12 20.87 -18.23 47.47
CA ASP A 12 21.07 -18.65 46.08
C ASP A 12 20.33 -17.69 45.13
N SER A 13 21.06 -16.72 44.56
CA SER A 13 20.59 -15.93 43.42
C SER A 13 20.97 -16.63 42.12
N GLN A 14 20.14 -17.58 41.68
CA GLN A 14 20.19 -18.02 40.28
C GLN A 14 19.46 -17.00 39.41
N VAL A 15 20.18 -15.97 38.96
CA VAL A 15 19.76 -15.10 37.87
C VAL A 15 19.94 -15.89 36.57
N ILE A 16 18.87 -16.52 36.10
CA ILE A 16 18.83 -17.11 34.76
C ILE A 16 18.78 -15.95 33.75
N SER A 17 19.95 -15.53 33.25
CA SER A 17 20.02 -14.60 32.14
C SER A 17 19.54 -15.31 30.87
N LYS A 18 18.37 -14.91 30.36
CA LYS A 18 17.94 -15.32 29.03
C LYS A 18 18.93 -14.72 28.01
N PRO A 19 19.41 -15.49 27.02
CA PRO A 19 20.26 -14.93 25.99
C PRO A 19 19.48 -13.85 25.22
N ALA A 20 20.15 -12.72 24.96
CA ALA A 20 19.60 -11.67 24.12
C ALA A 20 19.18 -12.26 22.75
N PRO A 21 18.01 -11.89 22.21
CA PRO A 21 17.57 -12.40 20.93
C PRO A 21 18.59 -12.00 19.85
N VAL A 22 19.01 -12.98 19.04
CA VAL A 22 19.88 -12.73 17.89
C VAL A 22 19.08 -11.92 16.86
N ILE A 23 19.38 -10.62 16.77
CA ILE A 23 18.73 -9.71 15.84
C ILE A 23 19.29 -10.00 14.44
N ASN A 24 18.46 -10.58 13.57
CA ASN A 24 18.81 -10.75 12.16
C ASN A 24 18.70 -9.40 11.44
N VAL A 25 19.84 -8.82 11.09
CA VAL A 25 19.99 -7.52 10.39
C VAL A 25 19.32 -7.47 9.01
N ASN A 26 18.90 -8.60 8.45
CA ASN A 26 18.21 -8.68 7.16
C ASN A 26 16.68 -8.66 7.27
N LYS A 27 16.12 -8.73 8.48
CA LYS A 27 14.69 -8.48 8.70
C LYS A 27 14.50 -6.98 8.95
N PRO A 28 13.48 -6.34 8.35
CA PRO A 28 13.16 -4.96 8.71
C PRO A 28 12.97 -4.88 10.24
N PRO A 29 13.45 -3.81 10.89
CA PRO A 29 13.43 -3.70 12.33
C PRO A 29 12.00 -3.83 12.82
N LEU A 30 11.73 -4.93 13.54
CA LEU A 30 10.53 -5.13 14.34
C LEU A 30 10.58 -4.33 15.66
N ALA A 31 11.56 -3.44 15.78
CA ALA A 31 11.92 -2.79 17.03
C ALA A 31 11.15 -1.48 17.20
N LEU A 32 10.03 -1.60 17.92
CA LEU A 32 9.21 -0.61 18.64
C LEU A 32 7.70 -0.80 18.42
N ILE A 33 7.28 -2.05 18.24
CA ILE A 33 5.90 -2.42 18.49
C ILE A 33 5.85 -2.92 19.93
N HIS A 34 5.16 -2.21 20.81
CA HIS A 34 4.97 -2.57 22.22
C HIS A 34 4.32 -3.96 22.41
N ASP A 35 3.82 -4.56 21.33
CA ASP A 35 3.15 -5.85 21.31
C ASP A 35 3.67 -6.73 20.17
N VAL A 36 4.31 -7.84 20.52
CA VAL A 36 4.85 -8.81 19.55
C VAL A 36 3.74 -9.46 18.73
N GLN A 37 2.50 -9.51 19.22
CA GLN A 37 1.35 -10.04 18.47
C GLN A 37 0.93 -9.13 17.29
N LYS A 38 1.23 -7.83 17.36
CA LYS A 38 0.94 -6.87 16.27
C LYS A 38 1.87 -7.03 15.06
N VAL A 39 3.01 -7.72 15.22
CA VAL A 39 4.03 -7.91 14.16
C VAL A 39 3.53 -8.84 13.05
N GLU A 40 2.78 -9.87 13.40
CA GLU A 40 2.25 -10.86 12.45
C GLU A 40 0.82 -10.54 12.02
N LYS A 41 0.24 -9.46 12.55
CA LYS A 41 -1.11 -9.02 12.19
C LYS A 41 -1.07 -8.47 10.77
N VAL A 42 -1.79 -9.15 9.88
CA VAL A 42 -2.17 -8.58 8.58
C VAL A 42 -3.28 -7.57 8.83
N TYR A 43 -3.03 -6.29 8.54
CA TYR A 43 -4.01 -5.23 8.72
C TYR A 43 -4.89 -5.13 7.49
N ARG A 44 -6.21 -5.12 7.69
CA ARG A 44 -7.17 -4.75 6.64
C ARG A 44 -7.45 -3.25 6.75
N HIS A 45 -8.01 -2.67 5.69
CA HIS A 45 -8.42 -1.26 5.71
C HIS A 45 -9.34 -0.91 6.89
N SER A 46 -10.21 -1.85 7.32
CA SER A 46 -11.06 -1.69 8.50
C SER A 46 -10.28 -1.56 9.81
N ASP A 47 -9.11 -2.18 9.93
CA ASP A 47 -8.24 -2.07 11.10
C ASP A 47 -7.51 -0.72 11.17
N LEU A 48 -7.50 0.04 10.06
CA LEU A 48 -6.71 1.25 9.86
C LEU A 48 -7.62 2.48 9.67
N GLU A 49 -8.84 2.42 10.23
CA GLU A 49 -9.83 3.47 10.10
C GLU A 49 -9.27 4.81 10.65
N GLY A 50 -9.37 5.86 9.82
CA GLY A 50 -8.85 7.19 10.12
C GLY A 50 -7.33 7.37 9.95
N ILE A 51 -6.58 6.34 9.51
CA ILE A 51 -5.20 6.50 9.05
C ILE A 51 -5.19 7.00 7.60
N TYR A 52 -5.99 6.39 6.72
CA TYR A 52 -6.10 6.83 5.32
C TYR A 52 -6.71 8.22 5.21
N ARG A 53 -6.08 9.10 4.41
CA ARG A 53 -6.56 10.47 4.16
C ARG A 53 -6.94 10.67 2.71
N LEU A 54 -6.06 10.34 1.78
CA LEU A 54 -6.26 10.58 0.36
C LEU A 54 -5.60 9.50 -0.48
N ARG A 55 -6.34 8.95 -1.44
CA ARG A 55 -5.77 8.09 -2.48
C ARG A 55 -5.20 8.95 -3.61
N ILE A 56 -3.90 8.90 -3.84
CA ILE A 56 -3.24 9.58 -4.97
C ILE A 56 -3.46 8.81 -6.28
N GLY A 57 -3.54 7.48 -6.20
CA GLY A 57 -3.78 6.57 -7.33
C GLY A 57 -2.67 5.56 -7.50
N LYS A 58 -2.61 4.91 -8.68
CA LYS A 58 -1.64 3.84 -8.94
C LYS A 58 -0.32 4.35 -9.52
N ARG A 59 0.80 3.75 -9.08
CA ARG A 59 2.16 3.91 -9.64
C ARG A 59 2.83 2.54 -9.74
N LYS A 60 3.28 2.14 -10.93
CA LYS A 60 3.85 0.80 -11.20
C LYS A 60 3.02 -0.38 -10.63
N GLY A 61 1.69 -0.24 -10.64
CA GLY A 61 0.77 -1.25 -10.10
C GLY A 61 0.43 -1.11 -8.61
N LEU A 62 1.14 -0.25 -7.87
CA LEU A 62 0.99 -0.02 -6.43
C LEU A 62 0.02 1.12 -6.16
N GLU A 63 -0.81 0.96 -5.13
CA GLU A 63 -1.72 2.01 -4.64
C GLU A 63 -0.97 2.98 -3.74
N VAL A 64 -0.99 4.27 -4.08
CA VAL A 64 -0.33 5.33 -3.30
C VAL A 64 -1.36 6.08 -2.47
N TRP A 65 -1.11 6.15 -1.17
CA TRP A 65 -1.99 6.79 -0.18
C TRP A 65 -1.23 7.84 0.62
N ILE A 66 -1.86 9.01 0.79
CA ILE A 66 -1.53 9.92 1.88
C ILE A 66 -2.21 9.42 3.14
N VAL A 67 -1.45 9.28 4.22
CA VAL A 67 -1.91 8.80 5.52
C VAL A 67 -1.64 9.80 6.62
N ASP A 68 -2.35 9.69 7.74
CA ASP A 68 -2.06 10.43 8.96
C ASP A 68 -0.79 9.88 9.63
N GLY A 69 0.37 10.44 9.28
CA GLY A 69 1.64 9.98 9.83
C GLY A 69 1.72 10.17 11.34
N ALA A 70 1.07 11.19 11.90
CA ALA A 70 1.03 11.39 13.34
C ALA A 70 0.23 10.28 14.05
N LYS A 71 -0.87 9.80 13.46
CA LYS A 71 -1.63 8.65 13.97
C LYS A 71 -0.83 7.36 13.83
N VAL A 72 -0.18 7.13 12.69
CA VAL A 72 0.72 5.97 12.49
C VAL A 72 1.81 5.94 13.57
N ARG A 73 2.46 7.07 13.85
CA ARG A 73 3.48 7.16 14.91
C ARG A 73 2.96 6.87 16.30
N ARG A 74 1.75 7.32 16.63
CA ARG A 74 1.15 7.07 17.95
C ARG A 74 0.68 5.63 18.14
N GLU A 75 0.17 4.99 17.09
CA GLU A 75 -0.61 3.74 17.22
C GLU A 75 0.10 2.49 16.65
N LEU A 76 1.01 2.68 15.70
CA LEU A 76 1.66 1.59 14.96
C LEU A 76 3.18 1.60 15.16
N TYR A 77 3.86 2.70 14.81
CA TYR A 77 5.32 2.75 14.80
C TYR A 77 5.87 4.18 14.90
N THR A 78 6.48 4.51 16.05
CA THR A 78 6.92 5.87 16.39
C THR A 78 7.90 6.49 15.40
N ASP A 79 8.72 5.67 14.72
CA ASP A 79 9.74 6.14 13.76
C ASP A 79 9.25 6.14 12.31
N PHE A 80 7.93 6.08 12.07
CA PHE A 80 7.38 6.27 10.73
C PHE A 80 7.54 7.74 10.30
N LEU A 81 8.44 7.97 9.34
CA LEU A 81 8.81 9.28 8.82
C LEU A 81 8.75 9.28 7.28
N PHE A 82 8.21 10.35 6.71
CA PHE A 82 8.08 10.59 5.27
C PHE A 82 7.18 9.61 4.50
N GLY A 83 7.46 8.31 4.54
CA GLY A 83 6.74 7.29 3.79
C GLY A 83 7.08 5.88 4.24
N GLY A 84 6.47 4.90 3.56
CA GLY A 84 6.72 3.50 3.80
C GLY A 84 6.08 2.57 2.79
N ASN A 85 6.58 1.34 2.75
CA ASN A 85 6.11 0.25 1.91
C ASN A 85 5.90 -1.06 2.69
N ASP A 86 5.10 -1.98 2.13
CA ASP A 86 4.73 -3.30 2.68
C ASP A 86 5.93 -4.26 2.92
N GLN A 87 7.05 -4.08 2.20
CA GLN A 87 8.24 -4.89 2.41
C GLN A 87 8.96 -4.49 3.70
N ARG A 88 9.02 -3.18 3.97
CA ARG A 88 9.61 -2.61 5.17
C ARG A 88 8.66 -2.68 6.38
N TYR A 89 7.42 -2.26 6.23
CA TYR A 89 6.45 -2.15 7.33
C TYR A 89 5.30 -3.13 7.12
N LYS A 90 5.23 -4.17 7.96
CA LYS A 90 4.21 -5.24 7.84
C LYS A 90 2.79 -4.80 8.19
N PHE A 91 2.64 -3.63 8.79
CA PHE A 91 1.32 -3.03 9.01
C PHE A 91 0.77 -2.29 7.78
N ILE A 92 1.60 -2.03 6.77
CA ILE A 92 1.16 -1.47 5.49
C ILE A 92 0.61 -2.63 4.65
N PRO A 93 -0.63 -2.55 4.15
CA PRO A 93 -1.19 -3.61 3.30
C PRO A 93 -0.34 -3.87 2.05
N GLU A 94 -0.40 -5.10 1.56
CA GLU A 94 0.32 -5.48 0.34
C GLU A 94 -0.07 -4.59 -0.84
N ASP A 95 0.93 -4.29 -1.68
CA ASP A 95 0.80 -3.44 -2.86
C ASP A 95 0.40 -1.97 -2.58
N GLU A 96 0.60 -1.50 -1.35
CA GLU A 96 0.46 -0.10 -0.99
C GLU A 96 1.79 0.61 -0.72
N ILE A 97 1.81 1.90 -1.04
CA ILE A 97 2.82 2.87 -0.62
C ILE A 97 2.11 3.93 0.20
N TRP A 98 2.59 4.15 1.42
CA TRP A 98 2.07 5.19 2.30
C TRP A 98 3.00 6.39 2.32
N ILE A 99 2.41 7.58 2.32
CA ILE A 99 3.10 8.86 2.39
C ILE A 99 2.54 9.63 3.58
N ASP A 100 3.43 10.13 4.43
CA ASP A 100 3.08 10.96 5.57
C ASP A 100 2.48 12.29 5.11
N ASN A 101 1.32 12.66 5.63
CA ASN A 101 0.67 13.92 5.34
C ASN A 101 1.44 15.16 5.83
N SER A 102 2.54 15.01 6.58
CA SER A 102 3.39 16.13 6.98
C SER A 102 4.48 16.50 5.97
N ILE A 103 4.67 15.74 4.88
CA ILE A 103 5.65 16.11 3.86
C ILE A 103 5.15 17.24 2.97
N SER A 104 6.06 18.02 2.39
CA SER A 104 5.70 19.06 1.43
C SER A 104 5.34 18.48 0.07
N VAL A 105 4.62 19.25 -0.74
CA VAL A 105 4.20 18.82 -2.09
C VAL A 105 5.40 18.63 -3.01
N GLU A 106 6.48 19.39 -2.81
CA GLU A 106 7.73 19.29 -3.57
C GLU A 106 8.48 17.99 -3.29
N GLU A 107 8.29 17.40 -2.10
CA GLU A 107 8.94 16.15 -1.68
C GLU A 107 8.15 14.91 -2.11
N LEU A 108 6.84 15.06 -2.37
CA LEU A 108 5.91 13.96 -2.61
C LEU A 108 6.38 12.95 -3.67
N GLU A 109 6.72 13.42 -4.87
CA GLU A 109 7.11 12.50 -5.96
C GLU A 109 8.48 11.85 -5.68
N PHE A 110 9.38 12.53 -4.98
CA PHE A 110 10.67 11.95 -4.59
C PHE A 110 10.50 10.86 -3.54
N THR A 111 9.66 11.08 -2.52
CA THR A 111 9.31 10.07 -1.53
C THR A 111 8.63 8.87 -2.20
N ILE A 112 7.73 9.07 -3.15
CA ILE A 112 7.10 7.96 -3.90
C ILE A 112 8.16 7.17 -4.70
N ILE A 113 9.09 7.84 -5.37
CA ILE A 113 10.19 7.18 -6.10
C ILE A 113 11.03 6.34 -5.15
N HIS A 114 11.37 6.89 -3.98
CA HIS A 114 12.14 6.22 -2.95
C HIS A 114 11.44 4.93 -2.51
N GLU A 115 10.19 5.03 -2.04
CA GLU A 115 9.45 3.90 -1.48
C GLU A 115 9.20 2.79 -2.50
N ILE A 116 8.87 3.15 -3.74
CA ILE A 116 8.69 2.15 -4.82
C ILE A 116 10.02 1.46 -5.12
N THR A 117 11.12 2.21 -5.22
CA THR A 117 12.43 1.65 -5.58
C THR A 117 12.95 0.73 -4.48
N GLU A 118 12.86 1.16 -3.21
CA GLU A 118 13.23 0.34 -2.06
C GLU A 118 12.42 -0.96 -2.05
N ARG A 119 11.09 -0.86 -2.18
CA ARG A 119 10.19 -2.01 -2.20
C ARG A 119 10.56 -3.03 -3.27
N GLU A 120 10.81 -2.56 -4.50
CA GLU A 120 11.13 -3.46 -5.62
C GLU A 120 12.46 -4.19 -5.41
N PHE A 121 13.47 -3.53 -4.84
CA PHE A 121 14.71 -4.22 -4.49
C PHE A 121 14.52 -5.21 -3.34
N MET A 122 13.75 -4.87 -2.31
CA MET A 122 13.43 -5.79 -1.22
C MET A 122 12.65 -7.00 -1.70
N LYS A 123 11.70 -6.83 -2.63
CA LYS A 123 10.97 -7.94 -3.27
C LYS A 123 11.89 -8.90 -4.04
N GLN A 124 13.01 -8.40 -4.55
CA GLN A 124 14.05 -9.23 -5.21
C GLN A 124 14.99 -9.92 -4.21
N GLY A 125 14.73 -9.80 -2.90
CA GLY A 125 15.55 -10.42 -1.85
C GLY A 125 16.73 -9.56 -1.39
N MET A 126 16.83 -8.31 -1.83
CA MET A 126 17.86 -7.39 -1.35
C MET A 126 17.62 -7.02 0.12
N SER A 127 18.70 -6.90 0.90
CA SER A 127 18.58 -6.41 2.27
C SER A 127 18.05 -4.97 2.28
N TYR A 128 17.29 -4.63 3.33
CA TYR A 128 16.77 -3.27 3.51
C TYR A 128 17.85 -2.21 3.39
N ALA A 129 18.98 -2.39 4.09
CA ALA A 129 20.05 -1.39 4.10
C ALA A 129 20.57 -1.08 2.69
N LYS A 130 20.71 -2.12 1.84
CA LYS A 130 21.16 -1.93 0.47
C LYS A 130 20.06 -1.35 -0.43
N ALA A 131 18.83 -1.82 -0.26
CA ALA A 131 17.67 -1.31 -0.99
C ALA A 131 17.45 0.19 -0.73
N HIS A 132 17.52 0.61 0.54
CA HIS A 132 17.39 1.99 0.98
C HIS A 132 18.52 2.88 0.42
N GLU A 133 19.77 2.40 0.44
CA GLU A 133 20.90 3.12 -0.16
C GLU A 133 20.66 3.37 -1.66
N LEU A 134 20.24 2.34 -2.40
CA LEU A 134 19.96 2.47 -3.84
C LEU A 134 18.74 3.35 -4.13
N ALA A 135 17.68 3.26 -3.31
CA ALA A 135 16.52 4.12 -3.42
C ALA A 135 16.87 5.59 -3.19
N THR A 136 17.73 5.89 -2.20
CA THR A 136 18.25 7.23 -1.93
C THR A 136 19.03 7.78 -3.13
N GLN A 137 19.82 6.93 -3.82
CA GLN A 137 20.54 7.34 -5.04
C GLN A 137 19.59 7.65 -6.20
N GLU A 138 18.56 6.83 -6.41
CA GLU A 138 17.55 7.08 -7.46
C GLU A 138 16.75 8.36 -7.19
N GLU A 139 16.35 8.57 -5.92
CA GLU A 139 15.72 9.80 -5.48
C GLU A 139 16.61 11.03 -5.75
N LEU A 140 17.89 10.95 -5.39
CA LEU A 140 18.86 12.03 -5.64
C LEU A 140 19.04 12.30 -7.13
N ARG A 141 19.11 11.26 -7.97
CA ARG A 141 19.15 11.40 -9.43
C ARG A 141 17.92 12.14 -9.95
N ALA A 142 16.74 11.80 -9.45
CA ALA A 142 15.50 12.50 -9.82
C ALA A 142 15.53 13.98 -9.38
N ARG A 143 16.12 14.30 -8.22
CA ARG A 143 16.28 15.67 -7.73
C ARG A 143 17.27 16.50 -8.55
N ILE A 144 18.41 15.90 -8.93
CA ILE A 144 19.48 16.58 -9.69
C ILE A 144 19.06 16.77 -11.15
N ASN A 145 18.36 15.79 -11.75
CA ASN A 145 17.86 15.87 -13.12
C ASN A 145 16.63 16.79 -13.27
N LYS A 146 16.45 17.77 -12.37
CA LYS A 146 15.46 18.87 -12.44
C LYS A 146 15.56 19.76 -13.68
N THR A 147 16.43 19.44 -14.65
CA THR A 147 16.38 20.00 -16.00
C THR A 147 15.08 19.68 -16.72
N GLU A 148 14.27 18.75 -16.19
CA GLU A 148 12.89 18.58 -16.59
C GLU A 148 11.96 19.22 -15.56
N SER A 149 11.11 20.13 -16.03
CA SER A 149 10.04 20.73 -15.23
C SER A 149 9.16 19.63 -14.59
N ILE A 150 8.58 19.89 -13.42
CA ILE A 150 7.51 19.03 -12.84
C ILE A 150 6.42 18.74 -13.90
N ASP A 151 6.19 19.68 -14.83
CA ASP A 151 5.25 19.52 -15.94
C ASP A 151 5.75 18.53 -17.01
N GLU A 152 7.05 18.48 -17.29
CA GLU A 152 7.65 17.55 -18.27
C GLU A 152 7.73 16.12 -17.72
N LEU A 153 7.96 15.97 -16.41
CA LEU A 153 7.83 14.69 -15.72
C LEU A 153 6.38 14.19 -15.75
N LYS A 154 5.40 15.05 -15.47
CA LYS A 154 3.99 14.69 -15.61
C LYS A 154 3.67 14.28 -17.05
N ASP A 155 4.10 15.05 -18.05
CA ASP A 155 3.77 14.81 -19.46
C ASP A 155 4.28 13.46 -19.96
N ARG A 156 5.51 13.08 -19.59
CA ARG A 156 6.08 11.77 -19.96
C ARG A 156 5.34 10.61 -19.33
N TRP A 157 5.00 10.73 -18.05
CA TRP A 157 4.34 9.67 -17.30
C TRP A 157 2.85 9.52 -17.65
N TYR A 158 2.18 10.59 -18.11
CA TYR A 158 0.78 10.55 -18.54
C TYR A 158 0.60 10.23 -20.03
N LYS A 159 1.52 10.64 -20.93
CA LYS A 159 1.42 10.32 -22.38
C LYS A 159 1.65 8.84 -22.70
N THR A 160 2.29 8.06 -21.83
CA THR A 160 2.43 6.59 -22.02
C THR A 160 1.09 5.82 -21.86
N ARG A 161 -0.02 6.48 -21.48
CA ARG A 161 -1.31 5.81 -21.24
C ARG A 161 -2.40 6.10 -22.29
N GLU A 162 -2.22 7.04 -23.21
CA GLU A 162 -3.20 7.32 -24.28
C GLU A 162 -3.00 6.47 -25.55
N SER A 163 -1.98 5.61 -25.60
CA SER A 163 -1.71 4.75 -26.76
C SER A 163 -2.28 3.33 -26.69
N LYS A 164 -3.04 2.97 -25.64
CA LYS A 164 -3.82 1.72 -25.65
C LYS A 164 -5.26 2.00 -26.11
N PRO A 165 -5.75 1.37 -27.19
CA PRO A 165 -7.13 1.52 -27.64
C PRO A 165 -8.12 1.14 -26.53
N GLN A 166 -9.17 1.93 -26.35
CA GLN A 166 -10.29 1.60 -25.46
C GLN A 166 -10.96 0.31 -25.94
N GLU A 167 -11.06 -0.69 -25.06
CA GLU A 167 -12.00 -1.79 -25.25
C GLU A 167 -13.44 -1.24 -25.15
N PRO A 168 -14.37 -1.65 -26.04
CA PRO A 168 -15.72 -1.12 -26.02
C PRO A 168 -16.50 -1.62 -24.80
N ARG A 169 -17.14 -0.67 -24.11
CA ARG A 169 -18.05 -0.90 -22.99
C ARG A 169 -19.26 -1.76 -23.43
N PRO A 170 -19.74 -2.73 -22.62
CA PRO A 170 -21.00 -3.42 -22.88
C PRO A 170 -22.15 -2.41 -22.92
N GLN A 171 -22.85 -2.35 -24.06
CA GLN A 171 -23.95 -1.40 -24.27
C GLN A 171 -25.17 -1.81 -23.46
N GLU A 172 -25.73 -0.82 -22.76
CA GLU A 172 -27.02 -0.86 -22.09
C GLU A 172 -28.12 -1.35 -23.05
N ILE A 173 -28.87 -2.36 -22.63
CA ILE A 173 -30.08 -2.81 -23.31
C ILE A 173 -31.11 -1.69 -23.20
N LYS A 174 -31.18 -0.84 -24.24
CA LYS A 174 -32.28 0.12 -24.41
C LYS A 174 -33.48 -0.61 -25.01
N THR A 175 -34.47 -0.85 -24.17
CA THR A 175 -35.85 -1.13 -24.56
C THR A 175 -36.40 0.05 -25.38
N LEU A 176 -36.65 -0.20 -26.67
CA LEU A 176 -37.52 0.59 -27.55
C LEU A 176 -38.40 -0.47 -28.24
N GLY A 177 -39.70 -0.58 -27.97
CA GLY A 177 -40.68 0.49 -28.14
C GLY A 177 -41.03 0.58 -29.63
N VAL A 178 -41.61 -0.47 -30.21
CA VAL A 178 -42.09 -0.47 -31.60
C VAL A 178 -43.60 -0.25 -31.59
N ASN A 179 -44.04 0.92 -32.07
CA ASN A 179 -45.36 1.10 -32.63
C ASN A 179 -45.34 2.21 -33.69
N GLU A 180 -46.32 2.11 -34.59
CA GLU A 180 -46.54 2.84 -35.85
C GLU A 180 -45.70 2.34 -37.04
N GLY A 181 -46.23 1.97 -38.20
CA GLY A 181 -47.60 2.04 -38.71
C GLY A 181 -47.57 2.33 -40.23
N VAL A 182 -48.34 1.53 -40.98
CA VAL A 182 -48.96 1.82 -42.30
C VAL A 182 -48.15 1.62 -43.59
N ARG A 183 -48.60 0.64 -44.41
CA ARG A 183 -49.12 0.74 -45.81
C ARG A 183 -49.26 -0.70 -46.37
N ASP A 184 -50.46 -1.29 -46.45
CA ASP A 184 -51.56 -1.14 -47.41
C ASP A 184 -51.47 -2.07 -48.65
N ARG A 185 -52.59 -2.80 -48.87
CA ARG A 185 -53.09 -3.52 -50.05
C ARG A 185 -52.34 -4.76 -50.58
N THR A 186 -52.92 -5.95 -50.41
CA THR A 186 -53.78 -6.60 -51.46
C THR A 186 -54.31 -7.99 -51.05
N LYS A 187 -55.65 -8.14 -51.16
CA LYS A 187 -56.42 -9.26 -51.74
C LYS A 187 -56.31 -10.70 -51.15
N GLN A 188 -57.44 -11.14 -50.56
CA GLN A 188 -58.22 -12.39 -50.79
C GLN A 188 -58.64 -13.12 -49.50
N GLU A 189 -59.95 -13.10 -49.22
CA GLU A 189 -60.68 -14.04 -48.34
C GLU A 189 -61.16 -15.27 -49.16
N PRO A 190 -61.84 -16.27 -48.57
CA PRO A 190 -61.41 -17.21 -47.52
C PRO A 190 -61.59 -18.68 -48.02
N PRO A 191 -61.51 -19.73 -47.18
CA PRO A 191 -62.78 -20.18 -46.59
C PRO A 191 -62.70 -20.74 -45.15
N VAL A 192 -63.89 -20.65 -44.56
CA VAL A 192 -64.39 -21.26 -43.32
C VAL A 192 -64.21 -22.78 -43.29
N CYS A 193 -63.90 -23.35 -42.13
CA CYS A 193 -64.46 -24.63 -41.73
C CYS A 193 -64.53 -24.77 -40.19
N ASN A 194 -65.75 -24.74 -39.69
CA ASN A 194 -66.16 -25.17 -38.35
C ASN A 194 -66.35 -26.70 -38.36
N THR A 195 -65.98 -27.37 -37.27
CA THR A 195 -66.66 -28.53 -36.62
C THR A 195 -65.67 -29.12 -35.60
N LYS A 196 -66.02 -29.51 -34.38
CA LYS A 196 -67.30 -29.76 -33.72
C LYS A 196 -67.06 -29.74 -32.21
#